data_AF-A0A367YFB6-F1
#
_entry.id   AF-A0A367YFB6-F1
#
_cell.length_a   1.000
_cell.length_b   1.000
_cell.length_c   1.000
_cell.angle_alpha   90.00
_cell.angle_beta   90.00
_cell.angle_gamma   90.00
#
_symmetry.space_group_name_H-M   'P 1'
#
loop_
_entity.id
_entity.type
_entity.pdbx_description
1 polymer ?
#
loop_
_entity_poly.entity_id
_entity_poly.type
_entity_poly.pdbx_seq_one_letter_code
_entity_poly.pdbx_strand_id
1 'polypeptide(L)'
;MSLDNEDDQFMESMRPASTSTTQTLTAAEKELQRLQQSKQEQLLQQNKRYLEDLFHENRNQPIRVKNVQITNSQSYRDTFLHAQFAPLLNTPVVSLQTYLACIGDISKNLIKSGVVENLLVSTNLVNPSMFSRNLGASLHVVPVFNVIPVKRFFAKTGTNIGNGEGDGYIQFQLRNLFGGGENLIFDAITGTKTLSSYLVNYNQPVFNNLNYISENIVSLNTRKLDWIQSDVTSRGMVNKVYTQFNNSKLNHEVVLENTWKVLSNKASKSMEVIQQSGSQYKSSVGYNMIYDTRDNKHLPSVGKLLQLGIEYNGLFKFNKYPYFKTAAQTQFVQQLPWINSRVILTNKMGVLFPLGDKSSLLDRFYIGGPNDVRSFVLNGLGPKDYNSCIGGDLFLNGGVSLVSDIPKYKESNFKIHNFLNFGKLIPMDKSIGLAGNIMNLTNEFSVSYGIGILFNHPMARFELNFVLPLVTHERDILRKGIQYGIGVSFL
;
A
#
# COMPACT_ATOMS: atom_id res chain seq x y z
N MET A 1 -29.47 27.82 65.40
CA MET A 1 -28.13 27.21 65.35
C MET A 1 -28.24 25.95 64.49
N SER A 2 -27.85 26.07 63.23
CA SER A 2 -27.40 24.94 62.40
C SER A 2 -26.28 25.51 61.52
N LEU A 3 -25.05 25.11 61.82
CA LEU A 3 -23.80 25.62 61.29
C LEU A 3 -23.37 24.85 60.02
N ASP A 4 -24.32 24.28 59.27
CA ASP A 4 -24.01 23.28 58.23
C ASP A 4 -24.11 23.81 56.79
N ASN A 5 -24.24 25.13 56.56
CA ASN A 5 -24.48 25.69 55.22
C ASN A 5 -23.29 26.40 54.55
N GLU A 6 -22.13 26.53 55.22
CA GLU A 6 -20.95 27.20 54.62
C GLU A 6 -19.96 26.22 53.97
N ASP A 7 -19.86 24.98 54.47
CA ASP A 7 -18.94 23.97 53.92
C ASP A 7 -19.42 23.41 52.57
N ASP A 8 -20.74 23.33 52.35
CA ASP A 8 -21.33 22.86 51.08
C ASP A 8 -21.09 23.84 49.92
N GLN A 9 -21.09 25.15 50.19
CA GLN A 9 -20.80 26.18 49.17
C GLN A 9 -19.31 26.18 48.78
N PHE A 10 -18.42 25.88 49.72
CA PHE A 10 -16.98 25.77 49.44
C PHE A 10 -16.66 24.52 48.60
N MET A 11 -17.29 23.38 48.89
CA MET A 11 -17.13 22.15 48.12
C MET A 11 -17.72 22.23 46.70
N GLU A 12 -18.74 23.05 46.48
CA GLU A 12 -19.31 23.27 45.14
C GLU A 12 -18.39 24.12 44.25
N SER A 13 -17.57 25.00 44.84
CA SER A 13 -16.58 25.83 44.13
C SER A 13 -15.33 25.07 43.65
N MET A 14 -15.11 23.86 44.16
CA MET A 14 -13.97 23.00 43.79
C MET A 14 -14.29 21.95 42.72
N ARG A 15 -15.52 21.93 42.17
CA ARG A 15 -15.84 21.03 41.06
C ARG A 15 -15.15 21.51 39.77
N PRO A 16 -14.32 20.68 39.10
CA PRO A 16 -13.77 21.04 37.81
C PRO A 16 -14.91 21.25 36.82
N ALA A 17 -14.85 22.33 36.03
CA ALA A 17 -15.89 22.70 35.09
C ALA A 17 -16.21 21.54 34.13
N SER A 18 -17.27 20.79 34.44
CA SER A 18 -17.85 19.82 33.53
C SER A 18 -18.64 20.57 32.46
N THR A 19 -17.96 21.07 31.44
CA THR A 19 -18.59 21.61 30.23
C THR A 19 -18.50 20.60 29.11
N SER A 20 -19.39 19.61 29.16
CA SER A 20 -19.99 19.05 27.95
C SER A 20 -21.51 19.16 28.05
N THR A 21 -21.98 20.37 28.38
CA THR A 21 -23.35 20.78 28.11
C THR A 21 -23.40 21.09 26.62
N THR A 22 -24.03 20.21 25.85
CA THR A 22 -24.39 20.47 24.45
C THR A 22 -25.43 21.60 24.42
N GLN A 23 -24.97 22.84 24.61
CA GLN A 23 -25.79 24.02 24.35
C GLN A 23 -26.16 23.97 22.88
N THR A 24 -27.45 23.82 22.59
CA THR A 24 -27.98 23.95 21.24
C THR A 24 -27.83 25.41 20.81
N LEU A 25 -26.66 25.74 20.26
CA LEU A 25 -26.34 27.06 19.72
C LEU A 25 -27.48 27.52 18.81
N THR A 26 -27.94 28.75 19.01
CA THR A 26 -28.94 29.38 18.14
C THR A 26 -28.40 29.49 16.71
N ALA A 27 -29.29 29.60 15.72
CA ALA A 27 -28.88 29.67 14.31
C ALA A 27 -27.88 30.82 14.05
N ALA A 28 -28.09 31.96 14.73
CA ALA A 28 -27.21 33.13 14.67
C ALA A 28 -25.83 32.87 15.30
N GLU A 29 -25.76 32.16 16.43
CA GLU A 29 -24.47 31.81 17.07
C GLU A 29 -23.66 30.82 16.22
N LYS A 30 -24.32 29.84 15.59
CA LYS A 30 -23.67 28.92 14.65
C LYS A 30 -23.13 29.66 13.42
N GLU A 31 -23.86 30.65 12.93
CA GLU A 31 -23.43 31.49 11.81
C GLU A 31 -22.25 32.39 12.19
N LEU A 32 -22.29 33.02 13.37
CA LEU A 32 -21.20 33.82 13.91
C LEU A 32 -19.93 32.98 14.09
N GLN A 33 -20.05 31.75 14.63
CA GLN A 33 -18.91 30.85 14.80
C GLN A 33 -18.32 30.44 13.45
N ARG A 34 -19.15 30.15 12.45
CA ARG A 34 -18.69 29.88 11.07
C ARG A 34 -17.99 31.08 10.45
N LEU A 35 -18.51 32.29 10.67
CA LEU A 35 -17.90 33.53 10.19
C LEU A 35 -16.55 33.79 10.87
N GLN A 36 -16.45 33.57 12.18
CA GLN A 36 -15.20 33.70 12.93
C GLN A 36 -14.15 32.67 12.46
N GLN A 37 -14.56 31.42 12.27
CA GLN A 37 -13.68 30.37 11.74
C GLN A 37 -13.22 30.70 10.33
N SER A 38 -14.14 31.11 9.45
CA SER A 38 -13.83 31.54 8.08
C SER A 38 -12.86 32.73 8.07
N LYS A 39 -13.07 33.72 8.95
CA LYS A 39 -12.15 34.86 9.10
C LYS A 39 -10.77 34.43 9.56
N GLN A 40 -10.68 33.51 10.53
CA GLN A 40 -9.39 32.97 10.99
C GLN A 40 -8.68 32.20 9.88
N GLU A 41 -9.41 31.38 9.12
CA GLU A 41 -8.86 30.64 7.98
C GLU A 41 -8.35 31.58 6.88
N GLN A 42 -9.11 32.64 6.56
CA GLN A 42 -8.68 33.67 5.61
C GLN A 42 -7.42 34.40 6.07
N LEU A 43 -7.35 34.78 7.34
CA LEU A 43 -6.18 35.48 7.90
C LEU A 43 -4.94 34.57 7.87
N LEU A 44 -5.10 33.30 8.21
CA LEU A 44 -4.03 32.31 8.13
C LEU A 44 -3.56 32.12 6.67
N GLN A 45 -4.50 32.07 5.73
CA GLN A 45 -4.18 31.97 4.30
C GLN A 45 -3.45 33.21 3.78
N GLN A 46 -3.84 34.42 4.21
CA GLN A 46 -3.15 35.66 3.87
C GLN A 46 -1.72 35.67 4.42
N ASN A 47 -1.54 35.32 5.69
CA ASN A 47 -0.21 35.20 6.29
C ASN A 47 0.67 34.19 5.56
N LYS A 48 0.10 33.05 5.15
CA LYS A 48 0.83 32.04 4.38
C LYS A 48 1.29 32.59 3.03
N ARG A 49 0.42 33.26 2.27
CA ARG A 49 0.77 33.87 0.98
C ARG A 49 1.86 34.93 1.14
N TYR A 50 1.72 35.80 2.12
CA TYR A 50 2.73 36.82 2.41
C TYR A 50 4.11 36.20 2.70
N LEU A 51 4.16 35.12 3.48
CA LEU A 51 5.41 34.39 3.73
C LEU A 51 5.95 33.73 2.46
N GLU A 52 5.09 33.11 1.64
CA GLU A 52 5.48 32.52 0.35
C GLU A 52 6.09 33.57 -0.59
N ASP A 53 5.49 34.76 -0.67
CA ASP A 53 6.00 35.89 -1.46
C ASP A 53 7.35 36.38 -0.92
N LEU A 54 7.49 36.55 0.40
CA LEU A 54 8.74 36.96 1.04
C LEU A 54 9.88 35.95 0.80
N PHE A 55 9.58 34.65 0.88
CA PHE A 55 10.54 33.61 0.52
C PHE A 55 10.86 33.61 -0.98
N HIS A 56 9.91 34.02 -1.82
CA HIS A 56 10.08 34.12 -3.26
C HIS A 56 10.97 35.30 -3.67
N GLU A 57 10.85 36.44 -3.00
CA GLU A 57 11.72 37.60 -3.21
C GLU A 57 13.15 37.30 -2.75
N ASN A 58 13.31 36.55 -1.65
CA ASN A 58 14.61 36.28 -1.04
C ASN A 58 15.22 34.90 -1.40
N ARG A 59 14.78 34.26 -2.49
CA ARG A 59 15.19 32.88 -2.85
C ARG A 59 16.71 32.68 -2.91
N ASN A 60 17.42 33.69 -3.42
CA ASN A 60 18.85 33.63 -3.69
C ASN A 60 19.71 34.07 -2.50
N GLN A 61 19.10 34.41 -1.36
CA GLN A 61 19.83 34.83 -0.16
C GLN A 61 20.81 33.72 0.26
N PRO A 62 22.12 34.00 0.37
CA PRO A 62 23.10 32.99 0.76
C PRO A 62 22.96 32.66 2.25
N ILE A 63 22.90 31.37 2.55
CA ILE A 63 22.78 30.80 3.88
C ILE A 63 23.97 29.89 4.14
N ARG A 64 24.55 30.04 5.32
CA ARG A 64 25.64 29.19 5.80
C ARG A 64 25.19 28.45 7.05
N VAL A 65 25.05 27.14 6.93
CA VAL A 65 24.73 26.25 8.04
C VAL A 65 25.98 26.08 8.90
N LYS A 66 25.91 26.48 10.18
CA LYS A 66 27.05 26.37 11.10
C LYS A 66 27.09 25.01 11.79
N ASN A 67 25.93 24.54 12.23
CA ASN A 67 25.75 23.26 12.89
C ASN A 67 24.29 22.82 12.71
N VAL A 68 24.02 21.53 12.87
CA VAL A 68 22.66 20.97 12.90
C VAL A 68 22.45 20.39 14.29
N GLN A 69 21.40 20.83 14.98
CA GLN A 69 21.04 20.29 16.29
C GLN A 69 19.84 19.37 16.14
N ILE A 70 19.88 18.24 16.86
CA ILE A 70 18.76 17.31 16.95
C ILE A 70 18.47 17.03 18.42
N THR A 71 17.22 17.20 18.83
CA THR A 71 16.74 16.86 20.17
C THR A 71 16.00 15.52 20.13
N ASN A 72 16.03 14.77 21.23
CA ASN A 72 15.48 13.40 21.34
C ASN A 72 16.12 12.36 20.40
N SER A 73 17.41 12.52 20.08
CA SER A 73 18.15 11.63 19.18
C SER A 73 18.70 10.34 19.82
N GLN A 74 18.51 10.13 21.12
CA GLN A 74 19.10 9.03 21.89
C GLN A 74 18.79 7.63 21.34
N SER A 75 17.70 7.50 20.59
CA SER A 75 17.29 6.22 20.00
C SER A 75 17.96 5.90 18.66
N TYR A 76 18.72 6.82 18.07
CA TYR A 76 19.27 6.68 16.73
C TYR A 76 20.79 6.58 16.77
N ARG A 77 21.36 5.87 15.81
CA ARG A 77 22.81 5.75 15.65
C ARG A 77 23.38 6.99 14.98
N ASP A 78 24.53 7.46 15.43
CA ASP A 78 25.19 8.65 14.89
C ASP A 78 25.45 8.56 13.39
N THR A 79 25.86 7.39 12.90
CA THR A 79 26.10 7.18 11.45
C THR A 79 24.82 7.30 10.63
N PHE A 80 23.67 6.89 11.18
CA PHE A 80 22.38 7.00 10.51
C PHE A 80 21.95 8.47 10.44
N LEU A 81 22.06 9.20 11.55
CA LEU A 81 21.76 10.64 11.60
C LEU A 81 22.68 11.42 10.64
N HIS A 82 23.99 11.16 10.70
CA HIS A 82 24.96 11.80 9.82
C HIS A 82 24.63 11.57 8.34
N ALA A 83 24.20 10.36 7.96
CA ALA A 83 23.76 10.08 6.59
C ALA A 83 22.52 10.89 6.17
N GLN A 84 21.54 11.08 7.07
CA GLN A 84 20.35 11.89 6.75
C GLN A 84 20.66 13.38 6.65
N PHE A 85 21.54 13.90 7.51
CA PHE A 85 21.90 15.33 7.57
C PHE A 85 23.07 15.71 6.65
N ALA A 86 23.70 14.76 5.96
CA ALA A 86 24.78 15.00 5.02
C ALA A 86 24.51 16.13 3.99
N PRO A 87 23.29 16.30 3.43
CA PRO A 87 23.00 17.40 2.52
C PRO A 87 23.20 18.80 3.13
N LEU A 88 22.91 18.95 4.43
CA LEU A 88 23.08 20.22 5.17
C LEU A 88 24.52 20.41 5.69
N LEU A 89 25.25 19.32 5.95
CA LEU A 89 26.59 19.37 6.54
C LEU A 89 27.71 19.51 5.48
N ASN A 90 27.54 18.91 4.31
CA ASN A 90 28.59 18.86 3.28
C ASN A 90 28.65 20.12 2.40
N THR A 91 27.62 20.97 2.44
CA THR A 91 27.53 22.17 1.61
C THR A 91 27.75 23.43 2.45
N PRO A 92 28.86 24.18 2.25
CA PRO A 92 29.22 25.28 3.15
C PRO A 92 28.35 26.53 2.99
N VAL A 93 27.83 26.78 1.79
CA VAL A 93 26.91 27.89 1.48
C VAL A 93 25.85 27.40 0.49
N VAL A 94 24.59 27.64 0.82
CA VAL A 94 23.41 27.26 0.01
C VAL A 94 22.47 28.45 -0.12
N SER A 95 21.62 28.48 -1.15
CA SER A 95 20.55 29.49 -1.23
C SER A 95 19.43 29.20 -0.22
N LEU A 96 18.66 30.22 0.16
CA LEU A 96 17.48 30.04 1.02
C LEU A 96 16.51 29.00 0.46
N GLN A 97 16.29 29.01 -0.86
CA GLN A 97 15.42 28.01 -1.50
C GLN A 97 15.95 26.59 -1.32
N THR A 98 17.24 26.36 -1.58
CA THR A 98 17.86 25.03 -1.44
C THR A 98 17.87 24.58 0.02
N TYR A 99 18.16 25.49 0.97
CA TYR A 99 18.12 25.20 2.40
C TYR A 99 16.75 24.72 2.87
N LEU A 100 15.68 25.44 2.50
CA LEU A 100 14.31 25.07 2.85
C LEU A 100 13.90 23.74 2.19
N ALA A 101 14.30 23.51 0.94
CA ALA A 101 14.08 22.24 0.25
C ALA A 101 14.77 21.08 0.97
N CYS A 102 16.04 21.24 1.37
CA CYS A 102 16.78 20.22 2.13
C CYS A 102 16.13 19.90 3.48
N ILE A 103 15.69 20.91 4.23
CA ILE A 103 14.95 20.69 5.49
C ILE A 103 13.67 19.90 5.23
N GLY A 104 12.91 20.29 4.20
CA GLY A 104 11.68 19.61 3.82
C GLY A 104 11.93 18.15 3.44
N ASP A 105 12.97 17.86 2.67
CA ASP A 105 13.31 16.52 2.23
C ASP A 105 13.81 15.63 3.37
N ILE A 106 14.66 16.15 4.26
CA ILE A 106 15.11 15.45 5.47
C ILE A 106 13.91 15.12 6.36
N SER A 107 13.03 16.10 6.59
CA SER A 107 11.84 15.92 7.41
C SER A 107 10.92 14.83 6.85
N LYS A 108 10.64 14.89 5.53
CA LYS A 108 9.85 13.87 4.85
C LYS A 108 10.50 12.48 4.92
N ASN A 109 11.82 12.40 4.73
CA ASN A 109 12.54 11.13 4.80
C ASN A 109 12.49 10.51 6.20
N LEU A 110 12.72 11.31 7.25
CA LEU A 110 12.66 10.85 8.64
C LEU A 110 11.27 10.32 9.01
N ILE A 111 10.19 11.03 8.64
CA ILE A 111 8.81 10.55 8.86
C ILE A 111 8.53 9.29 8.03
N LYS A 112 8.95 9.28 6.75
CA LYS A 112 8.82 8.14 5.83
C LYS A 112 9.49 6.88 6.36
N SER A 113 10.59 7.01 7.11
CA SER A 113 11.31 5.87 7.71
C SER A 113 10.45 5.06 8.69
N GLY A 114 9.37 5.65 9.22
CA GLY A 114 8.51 5.01 10.24
C GLY A 114 9.15 4.94 11.63
N VAL A 115 10.31 5.56 11.82
CA VAL A 115 11.02 5.66 13.11
C VAL A 115 10.69 6.95 13.86
N VAL A 116 10.40 8.02 13.11
CA VAL A 116 9.97 9.32 13.65
C VAL A 116 8.47 9.45 13.41
N GLU A 117 7.71 9.69 14.47
CA GLU A 117 6.24 9.88 14.40
C GLU A 117 5.92 11.25 13.82
N ASN A 118 6.58 12.27 14.36
CA ASN A 118 6.46 13.65 13.93
C ASN A 118 7.74 14.41 14.27
N LEU A 119 7.96 15.55 13.64
CA LEU A 119 9.10 16.41 13.92
C LEU A 119 8.73 17.89 13.74
N LEU A 120 9.39 18.73 14.53
CA LEU A 120 9.33 20.18 14.41
C LEU A 120 10.72 20.70 14.07
N VAL A 121 10.81 21.62 13.10
CA VAL A 121 12.08 22.27 12.75
C VAL A 121 12.00 23.75 13.09
N SER A 122 12.94 24.22 13.90
CA SER A 122 13.18 25.66 14.12
C SER A 122 14.53 26.05 13.56
N THR A 123 14.65 27.26 13.04
CA THR A 123 15.94 27.79 12.53
C THR A 123 16.35 28.98 13.38
N ASN A 124 17.49 28.85 14.05
CA ASN A 124 18.07 29.93 14.84
C ASN A 124 19.12 30.68 14.01
N LEU A 125 19.06 32.01 14.04
CA LEU A 125 20.08 32.87 13.45
C LEU A 125 21.24 33.00 14.44
N VAL A 126 22.47 32.90 13.93
CA VAL A 126 23.69 33.07 14.71
C VAL A 126 24.40 34.32 14.23
N ASN A 127 24.73 35.22 15.16
CA ASN A 127 25.50 36.41 14.80
C ASN A 127 26.90 35.99 14.32
N PRO A 128 27.40 36.56 13.20
CA PRO A 128 28.77 36.33 12.78
C PRO A 128 29.75 36.79 13.87
N SER A 129 30.90 36.12 13.97
CA SER A 129 32.01 36.57 14.81
C SER A 129 32.37 38.02 14.47
N MET A 130 32.58 38.87 15.48
CA MET A 130 32.92 40.30 15.30
C MET A 130 34.17 40.54 14.43
N PHE A 131 35.04 39.53 14.29
CA PHE A 131 36.24 39.58 13.46
C PHE A 131 36.00 39.20 11.98
N SER A 132 34.82 38.69 11.64
CA SER A 132 34.46 38.27 10.27
C SER A 132 33.66 39.35 9.52
N ARG A 133 34.11 40.61 9.57
CA ARG A 133 33.38 41.76 9.01
C ARG A 133 33.38 41.87 7.48
N ASN A 134 34.16 41.05 6.76
CA ASN A 134 34.39 41.23 5.32
C ASN A 134 34.17 40.00 4.42
N LEU A 135 33.43 38.98 4.87
CA LEU A 135 32.96 37.93 3.94
C LEU A 135 31.45 38.09 3.75
N GLY A 136 31.03 38.16 2.47
CA GLY A 136 29.72 38.60 2.00
C GLY A 136 28.51 38.10 2.80
N ALA A 137 27.44 38.90 2.74
CA ALA A 137 26.19 38.90 3.52
C ALA A 137 25.42 37.55 3.57
N SER A 138 26.08 36.49 4.04
CA SER A 138 25.51 35.17 4.24
C SER A 138 24.93 35.07 5.65
N LEU A 139 23.70 34.62 5.74
CA LEU A 139 23.04 34.40 7.01
C LEU A 139 23.58 33.11 7.62
N HIS A 140 24.12 33.20 8.85
CA HIS A 140 24.51 32.01 9.59
C HIS A 140 23.32 31.43 10.33
N VAL A 141 23.00 30.17 10.04
CA VAL A 141 21.85 29.49 10.62
C VAL A 141 22.25 28.19 11.32
N VAL A 142 21.47 27.85 12.34
CA VAL A 142 21.51 26.55 13.02
C VAL A 142 20.09 25.99 13.04
N PRO A 143 19.75 25.03 12.17
CA PRO A 143 18.49 24.31 12.28
C PRO A 143 18.50 23.37 13.49
N VAL A 144 17.40 23.39 14.25
CA VAL A 144 17.12 22.52 15.38
C VAL A 144 15.95 21.60 15.00
N PHE A 145 16.22 20.31 14.89
CA PHE A 145 15.24 19.26 14.61
C PHE A 145 14.76 18.64 15.92
N ASN A 146 13.51 18.87 16.28
CA ASN A 146 12.89 18.26 17.43
C ASN A 146 12.07 17.05 17.01
N VAL A 147 12.63 15.85 17.18
CA VAL A 147 12.02 14.60 16.71
C VAL A 147 11.20 13.95 17.83
N ILE A 148 10.07 13.35 17.45
CA ILE A 148 9.25 12.52 18.33
C ILE A 148 9.45 11.07 17.88
N PRO A 149 10.22 10.25 18.63
CA PRO A 149 10.50 8.88 18.26
C PRO A 149 9.24 8.00 18.41
N VAL A 150 9.05 7.07 17.50
CA VAL A 150 7.98 6.06 17.61
C VAL A 150 8.34 5.03 18.68
N LYS A 151 7.32 4.47 19.34
CA LYS A 151 7.49 3.34 20.26
C LYS A 151 8.19 2.16 19.57
N ARG A 152 9.25 1.64 20.20
CA ARG A 152 10.08 0.57 19.65
C ARG A 152 9.34 -0.77 19.51
N PHE A 153 8.55 -1.14 20.51
CA PHE A 153 7.78 -2.39 20.47
C PHE A 153 6.31 -2.11 20.23
N PHE A 154 5.73 -2.86 19.30
CA PHE A 154 4.33 -2.83 18.97
C PHE A 154 3.83 -4.27 18.82
N ALA A 155 2.73 -4.58 19.49
CA ALA A 155 2.06 -5.87 19.35
C ALA A 155 0.62 -5.62 18.91
N LYS A 156 0.17 -6.34 17.88
CA LYS A 156 -1.23 -6.33 17.46
C LYS A 156 -1.74 -7.76 17.37
N THR A 157 -2.96 -7.95 17.82
CA THR A 157 -3.73 -9.16 17.61
C THR A 157 -5.04 -8.78 16.94
N GLY A 158 -5.55 -9.63 16.08
CA GLY A 158 -6.79 -9.36 15.37
C GLY A 158 -7.28 -10.54 14.56
N THR A 159 -8.46 -10.36 13.99
CA THR A 159 -9.07 -11.33 13.08
C THR A 159 -9.41 -10.63 11.77
N ASN A 160 -8.92 -11.18 10.67
CA ASN A 160 -9.32 -10.79 9.32
C ASN A 160 -10.46 -11.70 8.87
N ILE A 161 -11.59 -11.12 8.50
CA ILE A 161 -12.72 -11.85 7.93
C ILE A 161 -12.98 -11.26 6.55
N GLY A 162 -12.99 -12.09 5.51
CA GLY A 162 -13.30 -11.64 4.15
C GLY A 162 -13.18 -12.72 3.10
N ASN A 163 -13.98 -12.59 2.02
CA ASN A 163 -13.99 -13.50 0.87
C ASN A 163 -14.15 -14.99 1.24
N GLY A 164 -14.91 -15.30 2.29
CA GLY A 164 -15.10 -16.65 2.81
C GLY A 164 -13.90 -17.20 3.60
N GLU A 165 -12.96 -16.34 3.97
CA GLU A 165 -11.80 -16.63 4.81
C GLU A 165 -11.95 -15.94 6.15
N GLY A 166 -11.50 -16.61 7.21
CA GLY A 166 -11.50 -16.10 8.58
C GLY A 166 -10.18 -16.49 9.22
N ASP A 167 -9.28 -15.52 9.33
CA ASP A 167 -7.90 -15.73 9.78
C ASP A 167 -7.64 -14.89 11.04
N GLY A 168 -7.25 -15.53 12.12
CA GLY A 168 -6.68 -14.88 13.29
C GLY A 168 -5.19 -14.62 13.08
N TYR A 169 -4.71 -13.46 13.54
CA TYR A 169 -3.29 -13.13 13.46
C TYR A 169 -2.78 -12.49 14.75
N ILE A 170 -1.50 -12.77 15.02
CA ILE A 170 -0.70 -12.11 16.04
C ILE A 170 0.54 -11.56 15.33
N GLN A 171 0.81 -10.28 15.50
CA GLN A 171 1.99 -9.61 14.97
C GLN A 171 2.76 -8.93 16.09
N PHE A 172 4.06 -9.18 16.13
CA PHE A 172 5.01 -8.43 16.91
C PHE A 172 5.89 -7.60 15.97
N GLN A 173 6.07 -6.33 16.29
CA GLN A 173 6.89 -5.41 15.51
C GLN A 173 7.89 -4.71 16.44
N LEU A 174 9.16 -4.80 16.08
CA LEU A 174 10.28 -4.14 16.73
C LEU A 174 10.86 -3.12 15.75
N ARG A 175 10.57 -1.85 15.99
CA ARG A 175 11.07 -0.71 15.23
C ARG A 175 12.39 -0.22 15.82
N ASN A 176 13.28 0.18 14.92
CA ASN A 176 14.58 0.77 15.20
C ASN A 176 15.46 -0.11 16.08
N LEU A 177 15.65 -1.37 15.66
CA LEU A 177 16.35 -2.39 16.44
C LEU A 177 17.79 -1.99 16.80
N PHE A 178 18.52 -1.39 15.85
CA PHE A 178 19.93 -0.99 16.03
C PHE A 178 20.16 0.52 15.89
N GLY A 179 19.09 1.32 15.89
CA GLY A 179 19.20 2.78 15.76
C GLY A 179 19.35 3.29 14.32
N GLY A 180 19.31 2.43 13.31
CA GLY A 180 19.47 2.78 11.89
C GLY A 180 18.17 2.77 11.07
N GLY A 181 17.02 2.69 11.75
CA GLY A 181 15.71 2.56 11.10
C GLY A 181 15.37 1.15 10.63
N GLU A 182 16.00 0.15 11.23
CA GLU A 182 15.66 -1.26 10.99
C GLU A 182 14.31 -1.60 11.60
N ASN A 183 13.56 -2.50 10.97
CA ASN A 183 12.25 -2.93 11.43
C ASN A 183 12.13 -4.44 11.32
N LEU A 184 11.89 -5.11 12.45
CA LEU A 184 11.69 -6.55 12.54
C LEU A 184 10.23 -6.84 12.85
N ILE A 185 9.57 -7.59 11.96
CA ILE A 185 8.17 -7.99 12.10
C ILE A 185 8.13 -9.51 12.19
N PHE A 186 7.42 -10.02 13.20
CA PHE A 186 7.04 -11.43 13.31
C PHE A 186 5.53 -11.52 13.18
N ASP A 187 5.07 -12.30 12.20
CA ASP A 187 3.66 -12.56 11.92
C ASP A 187 3.35 -14.04 12.10
N ALA A 188 2.34 -14.35 12.91
CA ALA A 188 1.75 -15.66 13.03
C ALA A 188 0.26 -15.58 12.67
N ILE A 189 -0.16 -16.30 11.64
CA ILE A 189 -1.53 -16.29 11.11
C ILE A 189 -2.05 -17.73 11.08
N THR A 190 -3.29 -17.91 11.53
CA THR A 190 -4.01 -19.19 11.52
C THR A 190 -5.47 -18.93 11.15
N GLY A 191 -6.06 -19.80 10.35
CA GLY A 191 -7.43 -19.58 9.89
C GLY A 191 -7.98 -20.74 9.07
N THR A 192 -9.09 -20.46 8.37
CA THR A 192 -9.84 -21.50 7.66
C THR A 192 -9.13 -21.97 6.38
N LYS A 193 -8.56 -21.05 5.60
CA LYS A 193 -7.78 -21.39 4.39
C LYS A 193 -6.28 -21.33 4.63
N THR A 194 -5.83 -20.40 5.46
CA THR A 194 -4.42 -20.31 5.88
C THR A 194 -4.25 -21.15 7.15
N LEU A 195 -3.94 -22.44 7.00
CA LEU A 195 -3.87 -23.37 8.13
C LEU A 195 -2.77 -22.99 9.13
N SER A 196 -1.61 -22.57 8.63
CA SER A 196 -0.51 -22.09 9.47
C SER A 196 0.41 -21.19 8.65
N SER A 197 0.66 -19.95 9.08
CA SER A 197 1.63 -19.07 8.42
C SER A 197 2.47 -18.36 9.46
N TYR A 198 3.78 -18.61 9.43
CA TYR A 198 4.79 -17.94 10.25
C TYR A 198 5.73 -17.18 9.35
N LEU A 199 5.89 -15.89 9.59
CA LEU A 199 6.69 -15.01 8.77
C LEU A 199 7.55 -14.12 9.65
N VAL A 200 8.85 -14.11 9.38
CA VAL A 200 9.81 -13.18 9.96
C VAL A 200 10.26 -12.24 8.85
N ASN A 201 10.07 -10.95 9.05
CA ASN A 201 10.45 -9.93 8.09
C ASN A 201 11.40 -8.92 8.72
N TYR A 202 12.59 -8.80 8.16
CA TYR A 202 13.61 -7.84 8.57
C TYR A 202 13.88 -6.82 7.46
N ASN A 203 13.56 -5.55 7.76
CA ASN A 203 13.70 -4.42 6.85
C ASN A 203 14.77 -3.47 7.36
N GLN A 204 15.63 -2.98 6.46
CA GLN A 204 16.64 -1.99 6.78
C GLN A 204 16.92 -1.04 5.60
N PRO A 205 17.27 0.23 5.87
CA PRO A 205 17.77 1.13 4.83
C PRO A 205 19.14 0.70 4.31
N VAL A 206 19.30 0.61 2.99
CA VAL A 206 20.56 0.21 2.36
C VAL A 206 21.57 1.35 2.50
N PHE A 207 22.72 1.08 3.11
CA PHE A 207 23.77 2.07 3.40
C PHE A 207 23.25 3.32 4.14
N ASN A 208 22.28 3.16 5.06
CA ASN A 208 21.59 4.25 5.75
C ASN A 208 20.86 5.24 4.81
N ASN A 209 20.59 4.89 3.54
CA ASN A 209 19.82 5.73 2.63
C ASN A 209 18.34 5.34 2.67
N LEU A 210 17.48 6.24 3.15
CA LEU A 210 16.04 6.01 3.29
C LEU A 210 15.26 5.92 1.97
N ASN A 211 15.92 6.14 0.83
CA ASN A 211 15.32 5.91 -0.49
C ASN A 211 15.43 4.47 -0.96
N TYR A 212 16.30 3.66 -0.36
CA TYR A 212 16.52 2.26 -0.72
C TYR A 212 16.32 1.38 0.50
N ILE A 213 15.37 0.47 0.44
CA ILE A 213 15.07 -0.45 1.54
C ILE A 213 15.39 -1.88 1.09
N SER A 214 16.13 -2.60 1.93
CA SER A 214 16.30 -4.04 1.83
C SER A 214 15.32 -4.71 2.78
N GLU A 215 14.53 -5.64 2.25
CA GLU A 215 13.54 -6.43 2.97
C GLU A 215 13.90 -7.91 2.85
N ASN A 216 14.00 -8.60 3.98
CA ASN A 216 14.42 -10.00 4.05
C ASN A 216 13.35 -10.78 4.79
N ILE A 217 12.66 -11.64 4.07
CA ILE A 217 11.50 -12.37 4.57
C ILE A 217 11.84 -13.85 4.63
N VAL A 218 11.68 -14.47 5.79
CA VAL A 218 11.69 -15.93 5.95
C VAL A 218 10.27 -16.36 6.27
N SER A 219 9.76 -17.37 5.56
CA SER A 219 8.36 -17.79 5.69
C SER A 219 8.19 -19.30 5.71
N LEU A 220 7.26 -19.73 6.56
CA LEU A 220 6.75 -21.10 6.65
C LEU A 220 5.23 -21.01 6.58
N ASN A 221 4.65 -21.39 5.45
CA ASN A 221 3.23 -21.21 5.18
C ASN A 221 2.60 -22.54 4.71
N THR A 222 1.45 -22.90 5.26
CA THR A 222 0.60 -23.99 4.78
C THR A 222 -0.77 -23.42 4.49
N ARG A 223 -1.18 -23.51 3.21
CA ARG A 223 -2.44 -22.97 2.73
C ARG A 223 -3.24 -24.03 1.97
N LYS A 224 -4.54 -24.06 2.20
CA LYS A 224 -5.49 -24.86 1.43
C LYS A 224 -5.89 -24.11 0.17
N LEU A 225 -5.77 -24.77 -0.98
CA LEU A 225 -6.19 -24.25 -2.28
C LEU A 225 -7.47 -24.99 -2.73
N ASP A 226 -8.63 -24.44 -2.37
CA ASP A 226 -9.93 -25.09 -2.60
C ASP A 226 -10.21 -25.37 -4.09
N TRP A 227 -9.78 -24.48 -4.99
CA TRP A 227 -10.03 -24.60 -6.44
C TRP A 227 -9.26 -25.76 -7.09
N ILE A 228 -8.18 -26.24 -6.47
CA ILE A 228 -7.45 -27.46 -6.88
C ILE A 228 -7.59 -28.59 -5.85
N GLN A 229 -8.43 -28.42 -4.82
CA GLN A 229 -8.69 -29.39 -3.75
C GLN A 229 -7.42 -30.00 -3.12
N SER A 230 -6.41 -29.16 -2.89
CA SER A 230 -5.08 -29.57 -2.43
C SER A 230 -4.51 -28.57 -1.43
N ASP A 231 -3.54 -29.02 -0.63
CA ASP A 231 -2.81 -28.19 0.31
C ASP A 231 -1.41 -27.89 -0.23
N VAL A 232 -0.92 -26.69 0.04
CA VAL A 232 0.43 -26.26 -0.34
C VAL A 232 1.18 -25.80 0.90
N THR A 233 2.28 -26.49 1.21
CA THR A 233 3.25 -26.06 2.21
C THR A 233 4.43 -25.41 1.52
N SER A 234 4.70 -24.14 1.81
CA SER A 234 5.81 -23.35 1.29
C SER A 234 6.77 -22.99 2.41
N ARG A 235 8.07 -23.17 2.17
CA ARG A 235 9.16 -22.87 3.11
C ARG A 235 10.27 -22.19 2.33
N GLY A 236 10.61 -20.97 2.68
CA GLY A 236 11.56 -20.23 1.87
C GLY A 236 11.95 -18.87 2.40
N MET A 237 12.84 -18.24 1.64
CA MET A 237 13.33 -16.90 1.87
C MET A 237 13.10 -16.04 0.63
N VAL A 238 12.65 -14.81 0.85
CA VAL A 238 12.48 -13.79 -0.17
C VAL A 238 13.30 -12.57 0.23
N ASN A 239 14.23 -12.16 -0.62
CA ASN A 239 15.01 -10.96 -0.46
C ASN A 239 14.50 -9.92 -1.45
N LYS A 240 14.25 -8.70 -0.99
CA LYS A 240 13.80 -7.61 -1.84
C LYS A 240 14.66 -6.39 -1.62
N VAL A 241 14.89 -5.63 -2.68
CA VAL A 241 15.45 -4.28 -2.62
C VAL A 241 14.53 -3.38 -3.42
N TYR A 242 13.95 -2.38 -2.78
CA TYR A 242 13.01 -1.47 -3.43
C TYR A 242 13.32 -0.01 -3.13
N THR A 243 12.89 0.86 -4.05
CA THR A 243 13.08 2.29 -3.96
C THR A 243 11.82 2.99 -3.43
N GLN A 244 12.00 4.09 -2.70
CA GLN A 244 10.91 4.96 -2.23
C GLN A 244 11.26 6.42 -2.47
N PHE A 245 11.27 6.85 -3.73
CA PHE A 245 11.61 8.23 -4.06
C PHE A 245 10.47 9.19 -3.71
N ASN A 246 10.81 10.33 -3.10
CA ASN A 246 9.82 11.38 -2.78
C ASN A 246 9.43 12.20 -4.03
N ASN A 247 10.42 12.48 -4.88
CA ASN A 247 10.29 13.41 -6.00
C ASN A 247 9.86 12.70 -7.29
N SER A 248 10.08 11.39 -7.39
CA SER A 248 9.63 10.56 -8.51
C SER A 248 8.43 9.72 -8.11
N LYS A 249 7.44 9.62 -8.99
CA LYS A 249 6.29 8.72 -8.83
C LYS A 249 6.59 7.30 -9.32
N LEU A 250 7.78 7.10 -9.90
CA LEU A 250 8.29 5.81 -10.36
C LEU A 250 9.17 5.19 -9.28
N ASN A 251 8.83 3.97 -8.88
CA ASN A 251 9.61 3.15 -7.98
C ASN A 251 9.95 1.81 -8.61
N HIS A 252 11.07 1.25 -8.19
CA HIS A 252 11.63 0.00 -8.68
C HIS A 252 11.77 -0.96 -7.52
N GLU A 253 11.57 -2.25 -7.79
CA GLU A 253 11.75 -3.32 -6.83
C GLU A 253 12.41 -4.51 -7.52
N VAL A 254 13.45 -5.05 -6.90
CA VAL A 254 14.10 -6.29 -7.31
C VAL A 254 13.83 -7.33 -6.24
N VAL A 255 13.38 -8.51 -6.65
CA VAL A 255 12.99 -9.62 -5.77
C VAL A 255 13.82 -10.84 -6.11
N LEU A 256 14.37 -11.50 -5.10
CA LEU A 256 15.02 -12.80 -5.21
C LEU A 256 14.27 -13.77 -4.28
N GLU A 257 13.58 -14.74 -4.88
CA GLU A 257 12.79 -15.75 -4.16
C GLU A 257 13.49 -17.10 -4.21
N ASN A 258 13.60 -17.78 -3.06
CA ASN A 258 14.07 -19.15 -2.95
C ASN A 258 13.14 -19.92 -2.00
N THR A 259 12.27 -20.77 -2.57
CA THR A 259 11.17 -21.41 -1.84
C THR A 259 11.03 -22.87 -2.22
N TRP A 260 11.01 -23.75 -1.22
CA TRP A 260 10.50 -25.11 -1.36
C TRP A 260 8.98 -25.11 -1.20
N LYS A 261 8.27 -25.57 -2.24
CA LYS A 261 6.82 -25.76 -2.20
C LYS A 261 6.51 -27.26 -2.25
N VAL A 262 5.61 -27.73 -1.42
CA VAL A 262 5.12 -29.12 -1.43
C VAL A 262 3.62 -29.09 -1.67
N LEU A 263 3.21 -29.64 -2.82
CA LEU A 263 1.81 -29.79 -3.18
C LEU A 263 1.32 -31.16 -2.70
N SER A 264 0.39 -31.17 -1.74
CA SER A 264 -0.28 -32.37 -1.25
C SER A 264 -1.69 -32.43 -1.82
N ASN A 265 -1.93 -33.32 -2.78
CA ASN A 265 -3.29 -33.61 -3.22
C ASN A 265 -4.10 -34.20 -2.05
N LYS A 266 -5.33 -33.69 -1.84
CA LYS A 266 -6.27 -34.22 -0.84
C LYS A 266 -7.47 -34.90 -1.47
N ALA A 267 -8.06 -34.29 -2.51
CA ALA A 267 -9.28 -34.81 -3.15
C ALA A 267 -9.37 -34.55 -4.67
N SER A 268 -8.36 -33.93 -5.27
CA SER A 268 -8.35 -33.64 -6.70
C SER A 268 -8.29 -34.92 -7.53
N LYS A 269 -9.15 -34.99 -8.54
CA LYS A 269 -9.16 -36.05 -9.56
C LYS A 269 -8.45 -35.62 -10.85
N SER A 270 -7.92 -34.40 -10.89
CA SER A 270 -7.18 -33.89 -12.05
C SER A 270 -5.86 -34.64 -12.21
N MET A 271 -5.61 -35.13 -13.42
CA MET A 271 -4.36 -35.80 -13.74
C MET A 271 -3.17 -34.84 -13.60
N GLU A 272 -3.37 -33.57 -13.95
CA GLU A 272 -2.33 -32.57 -13.81
C GLU A 272 -1.96 -32.30 -12.35
N VAL A 273 -2.95 -32.19 -11.46
CA VAL A 273 -2.70 -32.04 -10.01
C VAL A 273 -1.96 -33.26 -9.45
N ILE A 274 -2.36 -34.47 -9.85
CA ILE A 274 -1.72 -35.71 -9.40
C ILE A 274 -0.26 -35.77 -9.89
N GLN A 275 0.00 -35.45 -11.17
CA GLN A 275 1.35 -35.46 -11.74
C GLN A 275 2.29 -34.43 -11.13
N GLN A 276 1.77 -33.26 -10.74
CA GLN A 276 2.56 -32.18 -10.16
C GLN A 276 2.63 -32.23 -8.63
N SER A 277 1.93 -33.17 -7.99
CA SER A 277 1.99 -33.37 -6.54
C SER A 277 3.40 -33.76 -6.09
N GLY A 278 3.76 -33.34 -4.88
CA GLY A 278 5.08 -33.52 -4.30
C GLY A 278 5.87 -32.23 -4.16
N SER A 279 7.17 -32.37 -3.90
CA SER A 279 8.07 -31.25 -3.63
C SER A 279 8.60 -30.64 -4.93
N GLN A 280 8.60 -29.32 -4.99
CA GLN A 280 9.22 -28.52 -6.03
C GLN A 280 10.01 -27.38 -5.40
N TYR A 281 11.12 -27.04 -6.02
CA TYR A 281 11.92 -25.88 -5.62
C TYR A 281 11.76 -24.76 -6.64
N LYS A 282 11.49 -23.56 -6.12
CA LYS A 282 11.38 -22.33 -6.88
C LYS A 282 12.57 -21.44 -6.52
N SER A 283 13.31 -21.01 -7.54
CA SER A 283 14.35 -20.01 -7.39
C SER A 283 14.25 -19.03 -8.54
N SER A 284 13.79 -17.82 -8.22
CA SER A 284 13.46 -16.81 -9.21
C SER A 284 14.00 -15.44 -8.86
N VAL A 285 14.28 -14.68 -9.91
CA VAL A 285 14.60 -13.26 -9.85
C VAL A 285 13.49 -12.48 -10.53
N GLY A 286 12.97 -11.48 -9.84
CA GLY A 286 11.90 -10.62 -10.29
C GLY A 286 12.33 -9.16 -10.31
N TYR A 287 11.79 -8.40 -11.25
CA TYR A 287 11.89 -6.95 -11.33
C TYR A 287 10.50 -6.35 -11.52
N ASN A 288 10.15 -5.43 -10.63
CA ASN A 288 8.89 -4.71 -10.63
C ASN A 288 9.14 -3.22 -10.81
N MET A 289 8.35 -2.62 -11.69
CA MET A 289 8.31 -1.18 -11.94
C MET A 289 6.91 -0.67 -11.59
N ILE A 290 6.83 0.28 -10.68
CA ILE A 290 5.57 0.80 -10.12
C ILE A 290 5.53 2.31 -10.32
N TYR A 291 4.60 2.77 -11.14
CA TYR A 291 4.27 4.18 -11.33
C TYR A 291 2.87 4.44 -10.77
N ASP A 292 2.77 5.17 -9.67
CA ASP A 292 1.49 5.45 -9.00
C ASP A 292 1.32 6.96 -8.76
N THR A 293 0.30 7.52 -9.42
CA THR A 293 -0.11 8.93 -9.26
C THR A 293 -1.48 9.08 -8.62
N ARG A 294 -2.07 7.98 -8.12
CA ARG A 294 -3.38 8.02 -7.47
C ARG A 294 -3.31 8.79 -6.15
N ASP A 295 -4.41 9.48 -5.85
CA ASP A 295 -4.63 10.19 -4.58
C ASP A 295 -4.79 9.21 -3.41
N ASN A 296 -5.53 8.13 -3.62
CA ASN A 296 -5.78 7.09 -2.62
C ASN A 296 -5.61 5.70 -3.24
N LYS A 297 -4.98 4.78 -2.50
CA LYS A 297 -4.74 3.40 -2.96
C LYS A 297 -5.99 2.52 -2.94
N HIS A 298 -6.92 2.76 -2.01
CA HIS A 298 -8.10 1.92 -1.77
C HIS A 298 -9.30 2.32 -2.64
N LEU A 299 -9.58 3.62 -2.67
CA LEU A 299 -10.63 4.21 -3.50
C LEU A 299 -10.09 5.50 -4.14
N PRO A 300 -9.35 5.39 -5.24
CA PRO A 300 -8.82 6.55 -5.94
C PRO A 300 -9.96 7.43 -6.49
N SER A 301 -9.78 8.74 -6.41
CA SER A 301 -10.66 9.74 -7.04
C SER A 301 -10.08 10.22 -8.37
N VAL A 302 -8.76 10.34 -8.46
CA VAL A 302 -8.02 10.79 -9.64
C VAL A 302 -6.66 10.10 -9.67
N GLY A 303 -6.17 9.80 -10.87
CA GLY A 303 -4.78 9.41 -11.09
C GLY A 303 -4.66 8.14 -11.91
N LYS A 304 -3.43 7.63 -11.98
CA LYS A 304 -3.05 6.48 -12.80
C LYS A 304 -2.15 5.55 -12.02
N LEU A 305 -2.32 4.25 -12.23
CA LEU A 305 -1.40 3.21 -11.79
C LEU A 305 -0.89 2.46 -13.01
N LEU A 306 0.41 2.26 -13.09
CA LEU A 306 1.05 1.30 -13.98
C LEU A 306 2.01 0.46 -13.14
N GLN A 307 1.76 -0.83 -13.08
CA GLN A 307 2.63 -1.81 -12.46
C GLN A 307 3.04 -2.82 -13.53
N LEU A 308 4.34 -2.99 -13.73
CA LEU A 308 4.91 -3.99 -14.62
C LEU A 308 5.84 -4.88 -13.81
N GLY A 309 5.67 -6.19 -13.91
CA GLY A 309 6.50 -7.18 -13.25
C GLY A 309 7.04 -8.18 -14.26
N ILE A 310 8.33 -8.49 -14.15
CA ILE A 310 9.02 -9.49 -14.95
C ILE A 310 9.72 -10.43 -13.97
N GLU A 311 9.55 -11.73 -14.15
CA GLU A 311 10.13 -12.76 -13.30
C GLU A 311 10.75 -13.86 -14.16
N TYR A 312 11.99 -14.23 -13.84
CA TYR A 312 12.64 -15.40 -14.39
C TYR A 312 12.83 -16.45 -13.29
N ASN A 313 12.26 -17.64 -13.49
CA ASN A 313 12.46 -18.79 -12.62
C ASN A 313 13.28 -19.85 -13.34
N GLY A 314 14.26 -20.44 -12.65
CA GLY A 314 15.20 -21.38 -13.27
C GLY A 314 16.67 -21.09 -12.99
N LEU A 315 16.98 -20.33 -11.93
CA LEU A 315 18.36 -19.95 -11.60
C LEU A 315 19.29 -21.15 -11.36
N PHE A 316 18.73 -22.29 -10.97
CA PHE A 316 19.48 -23.53 -10.76
C PHE A 316 18.94 -24.68 -11.62
N LYS A 317 19.84 -25.61 -11.96
CA LYS A 317 19.52 -26.79 -12.80
C LYS A 317 18.50 -27.75 -12.19
N PHE A 318 18.32 -27.72 -10.87
CA PHE A 318 17.34 -28.56 -10.16
C PHE A 318 15.94 -27.94 -10.10
N ASN A 319 15.73 -26.74 -10.66
CA ASN A 319 14.40 -26.18 -10.83
C ASN A 319 13.63 -26.98 -11.89
N LYS A 320 12.55 -27.66 -11.46
CA LYS A 320 11.76 -28.54 -12.34
C LYS A 320 11.00 -27.79 -13.44
N TYR A 321 10.56 -26.55 -13.18
CA TYR A 321 9.70 -25.77 -14.08
C TYR A 321 10.29 -24.38 -14.35
N PRO A 322 11.34 -24.27 -15.19
CA PRO A 322 11.89 -22.97 -15.56
C PRO A 322 10.90 -22.20 -16.46
N TYR A 323 10.76 -20.90 -16.23
CA TYR A 323 9.84 -20.03 -16.98
C TYR A 323 10.30 -18.58 -17.00
N PHE A 324 9.76 -17.83 -17.97
CA PHE A 324 9.75 -16.38 -17.98
C PHE A 324 8.32 -15.90 -17.79
N LYS A 325 8.07 -15.03 -16.82
CA LYS A 325 6.72 -14.56 -16.47
C LYS A 325 6.71 -13.04 -16.52
N THR A 326 5.72 -12.48 -17.20
CA THR A 326 5.49 -11.04 -17.28
C THR A 326 4.05 -10.76 -16.90
N ALA A 327 3.83 -9.76 -16.06
CA ALA A 327 2.49 -9.32 -15.68
C ALA A 327 2.44 -7.79 -15.67
N ALA A 328 1.32 -7.24 -16.11
CA ALA A 328 1.08 -5.81 -16.09
C ALA A 328 -0.30 -5.52 -15.49
N GLN A 329 -0.39 -4.47 -14.68
CA GLN A 329 -1.63 -3.93 -14.16
C GLN A 329 -1.67 -2.44 -14.45
N THR A 330 -2.79 -1.99 -15.03
CA THR A 330 -3.05 -0.59 -15.28
C THR A 330 -4.37 -0.19 -14.61
N GLN A 331 -4.39 1.01 -14.05
CA GLN A 331 -5.60 1.61 -13.54
C GLN A 331 -5.64 3.08 -13.97
N PHE A 332 -6.76 3.50 -14.53
CA PHE A 332 -7.02 4.88 -14.89
C PHE A 332 -8.28 5.35 -14.16
N VAL A 333 -8.17 6.48 -13.47
CA VAL A 333 -9.26 7.01 -12.66
C VAL A 333 -9.49 8.47 -13.02
N GLN A 334 -10.75 8.76 -13.37
CA GLN A 334 -11.17 10.09 -13.76
C GLN A 334 -12.49 10.45 -13.09
N GLN A 335 -12.52 11.64 -12.48
CA GLN A 335 -13.73 12.23 -11.94
C GLN A 335 -14.61 12.75 -13.08
N LEU A 336 -15.91 12.58 -12.92
CA LEU A 336 -16.97 13.03 -13.81
C LEU A 336 -17.85 14.05 -13.07
N PRO A 337 -17.50 15.35 -13.08
CA PRO A 337 -18.16 16.38 -12.27
C PRO A 337 -19.66 16.53 -12.56
N TRP A 338 -20.05 16.42 -13.83
CA TRP A 338 -21.44 16.54 -14.32
C TRP A 338 -22.46 15.59 -13.67
N ILE A 339 -22.01 14.44 -13.15
CA ILE A 339 -22.86 13.41 -12.53
C ILE A 339 -22.37 13.06 -11.12
N ASN A 340 -21.50 13.89 -10.53
CA ASN A 340 -20.86 13.66 -9.25
C ASN A 340 -20.40 12.19 -9.03
N SER A 341 -19.75 11.64 -10.06
CA SER A 341 -19.29 10.25 -10.08
C SER A 341 -17.84 10.18 -10.51
N ARG A 342 -17.24 9.00 -10.43
CA ARG A 342 -15.90 8.71 -10.95
C ARG A 342 -15.91 7.40 -11.72
N VAL A 343 -15.14 7.36 -12.79
CA VAL A 343 -14.91 6.14 -13.58
C VAL A 343 -13.54 5.59 -13.24
N ILE A 344 -13.51 4.29 -12.92
CA ILE A 344 -12.31 3.51 -12.68
C ILE A 344 -12.23 2.47 -13.78
N LEU A 345 -11.20 2.56 -14.61
CA LEU A 345 -10.86 1.53 -15.59
C LEU A 345 -9.67 0.76 -15.05
N THR A 346 -9.82 -0.54 -14.84
CA THR A 346 -8.74 -1.43 -14.40
C THR A 346 -8.51 -2.49 -15.46
N ASN A 347 -7.26 -2.75 -15.82
CA ASN A 347 -6.88 -3.87 -16.67
C ASN A 347 -5.68 -4.58 -16.06
N LYS A 348 -5.68 -5.92 -16.09
CA LYS A 348 -4.51 -6.73 -15.79
C LYS A 348 -4.32 -7.76 -16.89
N MET A 349 -3.06 -8.03 -17.18
CA MET A 349 -2.68 -9.03 -18.17
C MET A 349 -1.40 -9.71 -17.73
N GLY A 350 -1.17 -10.91 -18.22
CA GLY A 350 0.09 -11.58 -17.98
C GLY A 350 0.30 -12.77 -18.88
N VAL A 351 1.57 -13.11 -19.03
CA VAL A 351 2.08 -14.20 -19.85
C VAL A 351 3.13 -14.94 -19.05
N LEU A 352 2.95 -16.24 -18.93
CA LEU A 352 3.92 -17.19 -18.41
C LEU A 352 4.39 -18.02 -19.60
N PHE A 353 5.65 -17.86 -19.96
CA PHE A 353 6.29 -18.62 -21.01
C PHE A 353 7.11 -19.75 -20.39
N PRO A 354 6.63 -21.02 -20.42
CA PRO A 354 7.37 -22.15 -19.89
C PRO A 354 8.56 -22.48 -20.79
N LEU A 355 9.76 -22.54 -20.22
CA LEU A 355 10.98 -22.90 -20.94
C LEU A 355 11.08 -24.41 -21.13
N GLY A 356 10.58 -25.19 -20.16
CA GLY A 356 10.37 -26.64 -20.29
C GLY A 356 9.01 -26.99 -20.89
N ASP A 357 8.65 -28.28 -20.90
CA ASP A 357 7.42 -28.76 -21.57
C ASP A 357 6.12 -28.27 -20.93
N LYS A 358 6.10 -28.14 -19.60
CA LYS A 358 4.91 -27.76 -18.82
C LYS A 358 5.23 -26.64 -17.83
N SER A 359 4.24 -25.80 -17.55
CA SER A 359 4.26 -24.83 -16.45
C SER A 359 3.83 -25.47 -15.13
N SER A 360 4.34 -24.94 -14.01
CA SER A 360 3.91 -25.36 -12.67
C SER A 360 2.53 -24.81 -12.35
N LEU A 361 1.64 -25.66 -11.85
CA LEU A 361 0.32 -25.30 -11.33
C LEU A 361 0.41 -24.19 -10.28
N LEU A 362 1.46 -24.20 -9.45
CA LEU A 362 1.64 -23.22 -8.37
C LEU A 362 2.15 -21.85 -8.85
N ASP A 363 2.59 -21.76 -10.11
CA ASP A 363 3.12 -20.51 -10.69
C ASP A 363 2.23 -19.96 -11.80
N ARG A 364 1.24 -20.73 -12.28
CA ARG A 364 0.19 -20.30 -13.22
C ARG A 364 -0.64 -19.14 -12.69
N PHE A 365 -1.31 -18.47 -13.61
CA PHE A 365 -2.30 -17.45 -13.28
C PHE A 365 -3.66 -18.08 -13.00
N TYR A 366 -4.36 -17.45 -12.06
CA TYR A 366 -5.74 -17.75 -11.71
C TYR A 366 -6.50 -16.44 -11.64
N ILE A 367 -7.70 -16.43 -12.21
CA ILE A 367 -8.57 -15.25 -12.21
C ILE A 367 -9.98 -15.61 -11.75
N GLY A 368 -10.69 -14.60 -11.25
CA GLY A 368 -12.05 -14.74 -10.72
C GLY A 368 -12.13 -14.63 -9.20
N GLY A 369 -13.28 -14.16 -8.73
CA GLY A 369 -13.57 -13.91 -7.33
C GLY A 369 -14.05 -12.48 -7.06
N PRO A 370 -14.41 -12.16 -5.81
CA PRO A 370 -15.01 -10.87 -5.46
C PRO A 370 -14.12 -9.64 -5.73
N ASN A 371 -12.80 -9.81 -5.65
CA ASN A 371 -11.81 -8.72 -5.79
C ASN A 371 -11.23 -8.64 -7.21
N ASP A 372 -11.60 -9.56 -8.09
CA ASP A 372 -11.08 -9.66 -9.45
C ASP A 372 -12.28 -9.71 -10.42
N VAL A 373 -12.39 -10.72 -11.28
CA VAL A 373 -13.61 -10.89 -12.10
C VAL A 373 -14.78 -11.36 -11.22
N ARG A 374 -15.56 -10.39 -10.73
CA ARG A 374 -16.83 -10.59 -10.02
C ARG A 374 -17.80 -11.48 -10.82
N SER A 375 -18.76 -12.09 -10.13
CA SER A 375 -19.66 -13.15 -10.68
C SER A 375 -19.02 -14.52 -10.93
N PHE A 376 -17.71 -14.66 -10.76
CA PHE A 376 -17.02 -15.96 -10.80
C PHE A 376 -16.55 -16.33 -9.39
N VAL A 377 -16.49 -17.63 -9.10
CA VAL A 377 -15.91 -18.12 -7.85
C VAL A 377 -14.42 -17.79 -7.83
N LEU A 378 -13.83 -17.67 -6.63
CA LEU A 378 -12.41 -17.41 -6.45
C LEU A 378 -11.58 -18.40 -7.29
N ASN A 379 -10.75 -17.88 -8.20
CA ASN A 379 -9.91 -18.66 -9.10
C ASN A 379 -10.67 -19.67 -9.97
N GLY A 380 -11.97 -19.42 -10.21
CA GLY A 380 -12.88 -20.33 -10.89
C GLY A 380 -13.06 -20.10 -12.39
N LEU A 381 -12.47 -19.05 -12.97
CA LEU A 381 -12.57 -18.73 -14.39
C LEU A 381 -11.37 -19.33 -15.14
N GLY A 382 -11.63 -20.03 -16.25
CA GLY A 382 -10.61 -20.58 -17.14
C GLY A 382 -10.54 -22.11 -17.20
N PRO A 383 -9.39 -22.69 -17.59
CA PRO A 383 -9.26 -24.11 -17.85
C PRO A 383 -9.49 -24.96 -16.61
N LYS A 384 -10.23 -26.05 -16.80
CA LYS A 384 -10.59 -27.01 -15.77
C LYS A 384 -10.24 -28.41 -16.23
N ASP A 385 -9.72 -29.19 -15.29
CA ASP A 385 -9.48 -30.61 -15.44
C ASP A 385 -10.27 -31.35 -14.34
N TYR A 386 -11.25 -32.15 -14.75
CA TYR A 386 -12.24 -32.78 -13.87
C TYR A 386 -12.88 -31.81 -12.86
N ASN A 387 -12.51 -31.94 -11.59
CA ASN A 387 -13.05 -31.17 -10.47
C ASN A 387 -12.17 -29.99 -10.05
N SER A 388 -11.05 -29.75 -10.76
CA SER A 388 -10.03 -28.77 -10.36
C SER A 388 -9.80 -27.70 -11.42
N CYS A 389 -9.75 -26.45 -11.00
CA CYS A 389 -9.34 -25.32 -11.84
C CYS A 389 -7.82 -25.32 -11.94
N ILE A 390 -7.28 -25.59 -13.13
CA ILE A 390 -5.83 -25.80 -13.35
C ILE A 390 -5.08 -24.50 -13.69
N GLY A 391 -5.81 -23.38 -13.80
CA GLY A 391 -5.24 -22.09 -14.14
C GLY A 391 -4.80 -22.01 -15.60
N GLY A 392 -4.09 -20.93 -15.94
CA GLY A 392 -3.58 -20.70 -17.28
C GLY A 392 -2.26 -19.95 -17.28
N ASP A 393 -1.63 -19.94 -18.45
CA ASP A 393 -0.33 -19.32 -18.66
C ASP A 393 -0.49 -17.89 -19.22
N LEU A 394 -1.56 -17.62 -19.96
CA LEU A 394 -1.90 -16.26 -20.39
C LEU A 394 -3.25 -15.85 -19.82
N PHE A 395 -3.33 -14.62 -19.35
CA PHE A 395 -4.60 -14.04 -18.92
C PHE A 395 -4.73 -12.59 -19.33
N LEU A 396 -5.97 -12.17 -19.53
CA LEU A 396 -6.37 -10.78 -19.71
C LEU A 396 -7.70 -10.60 -18.99
N ASN A 397 -7.74 -9.70 -18.02
CA ASN A 397 -8.97 -9.32 -17.36
C ASN A 397 -9.00 -7.82 -17.07
N GLY A 398 -10.19 -7.31 -16.86
CA GLY A 398 -10.37 -5.90 -16.62
C GLY A 398 -11.80 -5.56 -16.26
N GLY A 399 -12.02 -4.29 -15.97
CA GLY A 399 -13.34 -3.81 -15.67
C GLY A 399 -13.44 -2.31 -15.74
N VAL A 400 -14.67 -1.86 -15.96
CA VAL A 400 -15.08 -0.45 -15.88
C VAL A 400 -16.03 -0.35 -14.71
N SER A 401 -15.66 0.44 -13.71
CA SER A 401 -16.48 0.71 -12.52
C SER A 401 -16.87 2.18 -12.47
N LEU A 402 -18.16 2.46 -12.46
CA LEU A 402 -18.72 3.78 -12.20
C LEU A 402 -19.11 3.88 -10.73
N VAL A 403 -18.44 4.74 -9.97
CA VAL A 403 -18.70 4.95 -8.55
C VAL A 403 -19.34 6.32 -8.32
N SER A 404 -20.48 6.34 -7.66
CA SER A 404 -21.30 7.52 -7.41
C SER A 404 -21.59 7.68 -5.92
N ASP A 405 -21.73 8.92 -5.48
CA ASP A 405 -22.22 9.22 -4.13
C ASP A 405 -23.70 8.86 -4.00
N ILE A 406 -24.12 8.44 -2.81
CA ILE A 406 -25.54 8.23 -2.53
C ILE A 406 -26.23 9.61 -2.51
N PRO A 407 -27.29 9.85 -3.31
CA PRO A 407 -27.87 11.19 -3.49
C PRO A 407 -28.22 11.92 -2.18
N LYS A 408 -28.70 11.19 -1.17
CA LYS A 408 -29.09 11.72 0.15
C LYS A 408 -27.93 11.83 1.16
N TYR A 409 -26.82 11.14 0.93
CA TYR A 409 -25.71 10.98 1.89
C TYR A 409 -24.35 11.19 1.21
N LYS A 410 -24.13 12.38 0.63
CA LYS A 410 -22.91 12.67 -0.14
C LYS A 410 -21.62 12.58 0.70
N GLU A 411 -21.68 13.05 1.94
CA GLU A 411 -20.54 13.04 2.88
C GLU A 411 -20.26 11.65 3.48
N SER A 412 -21.10 10.66 3.19
CA SER A 412 -20.92 9.30 3.71
C SER A 412 -19.80 8.56 3.00
N ASN A 413 -19.12 7.67 3.74
CA ASN A 413 -18.16 6.70 3.21
C ASN A 413 -18.83 5.59 2.37
N PHE A 414 -20.16 5.51 2.39
CA PHE A 414 -20.93 4.62 1.53
C PHE A 414 -21.11 5.22 0.13
N LYS A 415 -20.80 4.44 -0.90
CA LYS A 415 -20.96 4.81 -2.32
C LYS A 415 -21.74 3.73 -3.05
N ILE A 416 -22.45 4.11 -4.10
CA ILE A 416 -23.05 3.17 -5.05
C ILE A 416 -22.02 2.94 -6.16
N HIS A 417 -21.89 1.71 -6.62
CA HIS A 417 -21.08 1.44 -7.80
C HIS A 417 -21.74 0.45 -8.75
N ASN A 418 -21.52 0.67 -10.03
CA ASN A 418 -21.91 -0.22 -11.11
C ASN A 418 -20.63 -0.63 -11.82
N PHE A 419 -20.50 -1.91 -12.17
CA PHE A 419 -19.30 -2.41 -12.83
C PHE A 419 -19.64 -3.37 -13.95
N LEU A 420 -18.81 -3.33 -14.98
CA LEU A 420 -18.72 -4.33 -16.03
C LEU A 420 -17.31 -4.93 -15.95
N ASN A 421 -17.22 -6.23 -15.70
CA ASN A 421 -15.96 -6.94 -15.63
C ASN A 421 -15.87 -7.97 -16.76
N PHE A 422 -14.69 -8.13 -17.32
CA PHE A 422 -14.39 -9.16 -18.31
C PHE A 422 -13.11 -9.91 -17.95
N GLY A 423 -12.99 -11.14 -18.42
CA GLY A 423 -11.78 -11.94 -18.21
C GLY A 423 -11.69 -13.13 -19.14
N LYS A 424 -10.45 -13.48 -19.51
CA LYS A 424 -10.10 -14.72 -20.18
C LYS A 424 -8.77 -15.25 -19.65
N LEU A 425 -8.68 -16.56 -19.53
CA LEU A 425 -7.51 -17.30 -19.06
C LEU A 425 -7.33 -18.53 -19.95
N ILE A 426 -6.14 -18.72 -20.51
CA ILE A 426 -5.83 -19.84 -21.41
C ILE A 426 -4.47 -20.47 -21.06
N PRO A 427 -4.28 -21.77 -21.30
CA PRO A 427 -2.95 -22.39 -21.23
C PRO A 427 -2.13 -22.01 -22.47
N MET A 428 -0.80 -22.06 -22.36
CA MET A 428 0.10 -21.79 -23.47
C MET A 428 0.19 -23.02 -24.38
N ASP A 429 -0.18 -22.86 -25.65
CA ASP A 429 0.09 -23.87 -26.68
C ASP A 429 1.34 -23.50 -27.50
N LYS A 430 2.41 -24.27 -27.35
CA LYS A 430 3.67 -24.01 -28.05
C LYS A 430 3.60 -24.24 -29.57
N SER A 431 2.62 -24.99 -30.07
CA SER A 431 2.51 -25.35 -31.49
C SER A 431 2.14 -24.14 -32.38
N ILE A 432 1.29 -23.26 -31.88
CA ILE A 432 0.79 -22.05 -32.58
C ILE A 432 1.65 -20.80 -32.31
N GLY A 433 2.63 -20.90 -31.40
CA GLY A 433 3.51 -19.79 -31.02
C GLY A 433 2.84 -18.70 -30.16
N LEU A 434 3.63 -17.74 -29.68
CA LEU A 434 3.16 -16.70 -28.75
C LEU A 434 2.06 -15.81 -29.36
N ALA A 435 2.26 -15.36 -30.60
CA ALA A 435 1.32 -14.48 -31.28
C ALA A 435 -0.06 -15.13 -31.48
N GLY A 436 -0.08 -16.42 -31.84
CA GLY A 436 -1.33 -17.18 -31.96
C GLY A 436 -2.08 -17.30 -30.63
N ASN A 437 -1.37 -17.58 -29.53
CA ASN A 437 -1.97 -17.59 -28.20
C ASN A 437 -2.54 -16.22 -27.80
N ILE A 438 -1.84 -15.13 -28.10
CA ILE A 438 -2.33 -13.76 -27.83
C ILE A 438 -3.60 -13.48 -28.64
N MET A 439 -3.65 -13.87 -29.92
CA MET A 439 -4.84 -13.70 -30.74
C MET A 439 -6.04 -14.50 -30.20
N ASN A 440 -5.79 -15.73 -29.72
CA ASN A 440 -6.81 -16.55 -29.06
C ASN A 440 -7.28 -15.94 -27.74
N LEU A 441 -6.38 -15.27 -27.00
CA LEU A 441 -6.71 -14.57 -25.75
C LEU A 441 -7.61 -13.34 -25.99
N THR A 442 -7.48 -12.67 -27.13
CA THR A 442 -8.27 -11.47 -27.46
C THR A 442 -9.68 -11.75 -27.97
N ASN A 443 -10.03 -13.01 -28.23
CA ASN A 443 -11.37 -13.42 -28.66
C ASN A 443 -12.16 -14.01 -27.47
N GLU A 444 -13.49 -14.02 -27.51
CA GLU A 444 -14.37 -14.74 -26.55
C GLU A 444 -14.06 -14.49 -25.07
N PHE A 445 -14.45 -13.32 -24.54
CA PHE A 445 -14.30 -13.03 -23.11
C PHE A 445 -15.51 -13.51 -22.30
N SER A 446 -15.26 -13.97 -21.09
CA SER A 446 -16.30 -14.09 -20.07
C SER A 446 -16.60 -12.71 -19.50
N VAL A 447 -17.87 -12.30 -19.49
CA VAL A 447 -18.31 -10.95 -19.12
C VAL A 447 -19.35 -11.01 -18.02
N SER A 448 -19.24 -10.11 -17.06
CA SER A 448 -20.20 -9.96 -15.96
C SER A 448 -20.53 -8.50 -15.72
N TYR A 449 -21.74 -8.27 -15.24
CA TYR A 449 -22.24 -6.97 -14.82
C TYR A 449 -22.73 -7.05 -13.39
N GLY A 450 -22.59 -5.96 -12.63
CA GLY A 450 -23.19 -5.88 -11.33
C GLY A 450 -23.36 -4.46 -10.81
N ILE A 451 -24.22 -4.36 -9.81
CA ILE A 451 -24.49 -3.15 -9.05
C ILE A 451 -24.30 -3.47 -7.56
N GLY A 452 -23.75 -2.53 -6.81
CA GLY A 452 -23.52 -2.75 -5.39
C GLY A 452 -23.41 -1.47 -4.58
N ILE A 453 -23.22 -1.69 -3.29
CA ILE A 453 -22.85 -0.66 -2.33
C ILE A 453 -21.43 -0.97 -1.87
N LEU A 454 -20.58 0.05 -1.87
CA LEU A 454 -19.24 -0.03 -1.29
C LEU A 454 -19.14 0.85 -0.06
N PHE A 455 -18.35 0.41 0.91
CA PHE A 455 -17.97 1.17 2.08
C PHE A 455 -16.46 1.40 2.05
N ASN A 456 -16.06 2.68 2.03
CA ASN A 456 -14.66 3.08 1.99
C ASN A 456 -14.12 3.25 3.42
N HIS A 457 -13.43 2.24 3.93
CA HIS A 457 -12.74 2.31 5.21
C HIS A 457 -11.26 2.66 4.99
N PRO A 458 -10.59 3.39 5.91
CA PRO A 458 -9.18 3.78 5.73
C PRO A 458 -8.21 2.63 5.48
N MET A 459 -8.53 1.43 5.98
CA MET A 459 -7.69 0.24 5.85
C MET A 459 -8.09 -0.69 4.70
N ALA A 460 -9.36 -0.66 4.26
CA ALA A 460 -9.91 -1.64 3.32
C ALA A 460 -11.19 -1.13 2.65
N ARG A 461 -11.51 -1.66 1.48
CA ARG A 461 -12.78 -1.45 0.81
C ARG A 461 -13.66 -2.69 0.99
N PHE A 462 -14.90 -2.45 1.40
CA PHE A 462 -15.93 -3.47 1.54
C PHE A 462 -16.95 -3.28 0.44
N GLU A 463 -17.32 -4.36 -0.24
CA GLU A 463 -18.31 -4.34 -1.32
C GLU A 463 -19.40 -5.35 -1.04
N LEU A 464 -20.65 -4.93 -1.22
CA LEU A 464 -21.81 -5.80 -1.31
C LEU A 464 -22.42 -5.63 -2.70
N ASN A 465 -22.29 -6.66 -3.52
CA ASN A 465 -22.59 -6.63 -4.94
C ASN A 465 -23.71 -7.62 -5.28
N PHE A 466 -24.62 -7.19 -6.13
CA PHE A 466 -25.50 -8.07 -6.89
C PHE A 466 -24.88 -8.28 -8.28
N VAL A 467 -24.49 -9.52 -8.55
CA VAL A 467 -23.73 -9.90 -9.76
C VAL A 467 -24.54 -10.79 -10.70
N LEU A 468 -24.42 -10.49 -11.99
CA LEU A 468 -25.01 -11.24 -13.08
C LEU A 468 -23.93 -11.57 -14.13
N PRO A 469 -23.66 -12.86 -14.40
CA PRO A 469 -22.80 -13.25 -15.50
C PRO A 469 -23.57 -13.10 -16.83
N LEU A 470 -23.01 -12.37 -17.78
CA LEU A 470 -23.60 -12.10 -19.10
C LEU A 470 -23.14 -13.11 -20.14
N VAL A 471 -21.83 -13.38 -20.19
CA VAL A 471 -21.20 -14.33 -21.11
C VAL A 471 -20.25 -15.21 -20.31
N THR A 472 -20.33 -16.51 -20.51
CA THR A 472 -19.60 -17.51 -19.72
C THR A 472 -19.17 -18.67 -20.57
N HIS A 473 -17.99 -19.23 -20.29
CA HIS A 473 -17.57 -20.49 -20.90
C HIS A 473 -18.10 -21.69 -20.10
N GLU A 474 -18.23 -22.84 -20.76
CA GLU A 474 -18.73 -24.08 -20.14
C GLU A 474 -17.91 -24.52 -18.91
N ARG A 475 -16.61 -24.23 -18.91
CA ARG A 475 -15.68 -24.63 -17.85
C ARG A 475 -15.62 -23.65 -16.67
N ASP A 476 -16.23 -22.46 -16.80
CA ASP A 476 -16.19 -21.44 -15.76
C ASP A 476 -17.10 -21.78 -14.57
N ILE A 477 -16.61 -21.54 -13.34
CA ILE A 477 -17.40 -21.71 -12.13
C ILE A 477 -18.05 -20.37 -11.73
N LEU A 478 -19.36 -20.31 -11.90
CA LEU A 478 -20.17 -19.10 -11.75
C LEU A 478 -20.69 -18.92 -10.32
N ARG A 479 -20.88 -17.66 -9.95
CA ARG A 479 -21.63 -17.22 -8.76
C ARG A 479 -22.62 -16.14 -9.18
N LYS A 480 -23.92 -16.42 -9.02
CA LYS A 480 -25.02 -15.48 -9.32
C LYS A 480 -25.59 -14.88 -8.03
N GLY A 481 -26.12 -13.67 -8.11
CA GLY A 481 -26.82 -13.02 -7.00
C GLY A 481 -25.87 -12.27 -6.07
N ILE A 482 -25.98 -12.49 -4.76
CA ILE A 482 -25.25 -11.69 -3.76
C ILE A 482 -23.80 -12.19 -3.61
N GLN A 483 -22.86 -11.27 -3.81
CA GLN A 483 -21.44 -11.46 -3.61
C GLN A 483 -20.91 -10.32 -2.73
N TYR A 484 -20.23 -10.67 -1.63
CA TYR A 484 -19.48 -9.71 -0.84
C TYR A 484 -17.99 -9.82 -1.16
N GLY A 485 -17.30 -8.68 -1.13
CA GLY A 485 -15.87 -8.58 -1.38
C GLY A 485 -15.20 -7.71 -0.33
N ILE A 486 -14.06 -8.15 0.19
CA ILE A 486 -13.25 -7.37 1.13
C ILE A 486 -11.83 -7.36 0.60
N GLY A 487 -11.23 -6.18 0.45
CA GLY A 487 -9.90 -6.07 -0.13
C GLY A 487 -9.34 -4.66 -0.17
N VAL A 488 -8.08 -4.57 -0.61
CA VAL A 488 -7.38 -3.30 -0.86
C VAL A 488 -7.36 -2.98 -2.36
N SER A 489 -7.38 -4.01 -3.21
CA SER A 489 -7.40 -3.89 -4.66
C SER A 489 -8.61 -4.62 -5.22
N PHE A 490 -9.29 -3.95 -6.13
CA PHE A 490 -10.45 -4.43 -6.87
C PHE A 490 -10.27 -4.09 -8.35
N LEU A 491 -10.97 -4.80 -9.24
CA LEU A 491 -11.19 -4.35 -10.62
C LEU A 491 -12.15 -3.16 -10.67
#